data_AF-A0ABD5WDC5-F1
#
_entry.id   AF-A0ABD5WDC5-F1
#
_cell.length_a   1.000
_cell.length_b   1.000
_cell.length_c   1.000
_cell.angle_alpha   90.00
_cell.angle_beta   90.00
_cell.angle_gamma   90.00
#
_symmetry.space_group_name_H-M   'P 1'
#
loop_
_entity.id
_entity.type
_entity.pdbx_description
1 polymer ?
#
loop_
_entity_poly.entity_id
_entity_poly.type
_entity_poly.pdbx_seq_one_letter_code
_entity_poly.pdbx_strand_id
1 'polypeptide(L)' 'MPATKEVKCVSDDCELDMFENHYTYDIADDHTVADLSCPLCGGSDLEEIEL' A
#
# COMPACT_ATOMS: atom_id res chain seq x y z
N MET A 1 -18.43 0.31 4.52
CA MET A 1 -17.39 0.87 3.63
C MET A 1 -16.30 -0.18 3.56
N PRO A 2 -15.72 -0.45 2.37
CA PRO A 2 -14.53 -1.28 2.26
C PRO A 2 -13.45 -0.75 3.20
N ALA A 3 -12.63 -1.64 3.77
CA ALA A 3 -11.52 -1.21 4.61
C ALA A 3 -10.50 -0.46 3.73
N THR A 4 -10.16 0.77 4.13
CA THR A 4 -9.00 1.46 3.57
C THR A 4 -7.74 0.86 4.17
N LYS A 5 -6.76 0.52 3.34
CA LYS A 5 -5.43 0.13 3.79
C LYS A 5 -4.51 1.34 3.72
N GLU A 6 -3.88 1.69 4.84
CA GLU A 6 -2.82 2.69 4.88
C GLU A 6 -1.48 1.99 4.69
N VAL A 7 -0.68 2.45 3.72
CA VAL A 7 0.56 1.78 3.32
C VAL A 7 1.70 2.79 3.27
N LYS A 8 2.84 2.42 3.86
CA LYS A 8 4.08 3.19 3.86
C LYS A 8 5.08 2.62 2.88
N CYS A 9 5.79 3.48 2.15
CA CYS A 9 7.01 3.08 1.47
C CYS A 9 8.19 3.20 2.44
N VAL A 10 8.96 2.13 2.60
CA VAL A 10 10.12 2.08 3.51
C VAL A 10 11.46 2.19 2.78
N SER A 11 11.43 2.50 1.48
CA SER A 11 12.63 2.73 0.68
C SER A 11 13.27 4.06 1.06
N ASP A 12 14.56 4.04 1.44
CA ASP A 12 15.35 5.22 1.79
C ASP A 12 15.52 6.21 0.62
N ASP A 13 15.36 5.72 -0.62
CA ASP A 13 15.45 6.51 -1.85
C ASP A 13 14.09 7.09 -2.29
N CYS A 14 13.04 6.96 -1.46
CA CYS A 14 11.69 7.42 -1.77
C CYS A 14 11.19 8.47 -0.77
N GLU A 15 10.69 9.60 -1.28
CA GLU A 15 10.14 10.69 -0.46
C GLU A 15 8.65 10.47 -0.10
N LEU A 16 8.03 9.38 -0.54
CA LEU A 16 6.63 9.08 -0.26
C LEU A 16 6.49 8.55 1.17
N ASP A 17 5.88 9.33 2.06
CA ASP A 17 5.67 8.91 3.44
C ASP A 17 4.55 7.86 3.58
N MET A 18 3.40 8.07 2.93
CA MET A 18 2.25 7.17 3.01
C MET A 18 1.32 7.33 1.80
N PHE A 19 0.62 6.26 1.45
CA PHE A 19 -0.54 6.31 0.55
C PHE A 19 -1.67 5.42 1.07
N GLU A 20 -2.89 5.80 0.73
CA GLU A 20 -4.09 5.00 1.01
C GLU A 20 -4.46 4.16 -0.20
N ASN A 21 -4.73 2.88 0.03
CA ASN A 21 -5.29 1.98 -0.95
C ASN A 21 -6.75 1.67 -0.59
N HIS A 22 -7.65 1.94 -1.53
CA HIS A 22 -9.08 1.77 -1.35
C HIS A 22 -9.71 1.13 -2.59
N TYR A 23 -10.31 -0.05 -2.40
CA TYR A 23 -11.04 -0.75 -3.45
C TYR A 23 -12.54 -0.43 -3.38
N THR A 24 -13.16 -0.21 -4.54
CA THR A 24 -14.62 -0.01 -4.62
C THR A 24 -15.41 -1.33 -4.51
N TYR A 25 -14.76 -2.45 -4.83
CA TYR A 25 -15.30 -3.81 -4.79
C TYR A 25 -14.38 -4.72 -3.99
N ASP A 26 -14.88 -5.88 -3.59
CA ASP A 26 -14.07 -6.88 -2.91
C ASP A 26 -12.93 -7.33 -3.83
N ILE A 27 -11.72 -7.31 -3.27
CA ILE A 27 -10.53 -7.87 -3.91
C ILE A 27 -10.37 -9.34 -3.49
N ALA A 28 -9.53 -10.09 -4.20
CA ALA A 28 -9.24 -11.47 -3.85
C ALA A 28 -8.73 -11.60 -2.41
N ASP A 29 -9.15 -12.66 -1.71
CA ASP A 29 -8.83 -12.88 -0.29
C ASP A 29 -7.32 -13.02 -0.02
N ASP A 30 -6.53 -13.39 -1.03
CA ASP A 30 -5.08 -13.54 -0.98
C ASP A 30 -4.32 -12.27 -1.37
N HIS A 31 -5.01 -11.15 -1.62
CA HIS A 31 -4.37 -9.89 -1.97
C HIS A 31 -3.74 -9.19 -0.75
N THR A 32 -2.45 -8.90 -0.86
CA THR A 32 -1.61 -8.34 0.22
C THR A 32 -0.87 -7.07 -0.21
N VAL A 33 -0.22 -6.39 0.74
CA VAL A 33 0.64 -5.23 0.43
C VAL A 33 1.81 -5.59 -0.49
N ALA A 34 2.27 -6.85 -0.48
CA ALA A 34 3.34 -7.32 -1.37
C ALA A 34 2.94 -7.30 -2.86
N ASP A 35 1.63 -7.24 -3.16
CA ASP A 35 1.11 -7.16 -4.53
C ASP A 35 1.01 -5.71 -5.04
N LEU A 36 1.33 -4.72 -4.21
CA LEU A 36 1.28 -3.31 -4.54
C LEU A 36 2.63 -2.80 -5.03
N SER A 37 2.61 -1.62 -5.65
CA SER A 37 3.82 -0.87 -5.99
C SER A 37 3.68 0.56 -5.50
N CYS A 38 4.77 1.12 -5.01
CA CYS A 38 4.81 2.51 -4.57
C CYS A 38 4.45 3.42 -5.75
N PRO A 39 3.43 4.29 -5.62
CA PRO A 39 2.99 5.16 -6.72
C PRO A 39 4.02 6.24 -7.08
N LEU A 40 5.00 6.50 -6.21
CA LEU A 40 6.06 7.47 -6.46
C LEU A 40 7.30 6.85 -7.10
N CYS A 41 7.93 5.86 -6.44
CA CYS A 41 9.20 5.28 -6.91
C CYS A 41 9.03 4.00 -7.73
N GLY A 42 7.84 3.38 -7.74
CA GLY A 42 7.58 2.10 -8.40
C GLY A 42 8.17 0.88 -7.68
N GLY A 43 8.78 1.05 -6.50
CA GLY A 43 9.32 -0.03 -5.68
C GLY A 43 8.26 -0.86 -4.96
N SER A 44 8.68 -1.99 -4.42
CA SER A 44 7.82 -2.95 -3.68
C SER A 44 8.13 -3.01 -2.18
N ASP A 45 9.04 -2.18 -1.68
CA ASP A 45 9.36 -2.07 -0.25
C ASP A 45 8.25 -1.29 0.46
N LEU A 46 7.18 -2.02 0.78
CA LEU A 46 5.91 -1.49 1.30
C LEU A 46 5.50 -2.21 2.59
N GLU A 47 4.97 -1.45 3.54
CA GLU A 47 4.46 -1.97 4.81
C GLU A 47 3.05 -1.42 5.08
N GLU A 48 2.14 -2.28 5.54
CA GLU A 48 0.82 -1.85 6.02
C GLU A 48 0.96 -1.17 7.39
N ILE A 49 0.25 -0.06 7.59
CA ILE A 49 0.18 0.62 8.88
C ILE A 49 -1.10 0.14 9.59
N GLU A 50 -0.94 -0.52 10.73
CA GLU A 50 -2.06 -0.86 11.61
C GLU A 50 -2.21 0.24 12.69
N LEU A 51 -3.40 0.85 12.79
CA LEU A 51 -3.80 1.80 13.83
C LEU A 51 -4.44 1.10 15.05
#